data_AF-A0A9P6KQQ5-F1
#
_entry.id   AF-A0A9P6KQQ5-F1
#
_cell.length_a   1.000
_cell.length_b   1.000
_cell.length_c   1.000
_cell.angle_alpha   90.00
_cell.angle_beta   90.00
_cell.angle_gamma   90.00
#
_symmetry.space_group_name_H-M   'P 1'
#
loop_
_entity.id
_entity.type
_entity.pdbx_description
1 polymer ?
#
loop_
_entity_poly.entity_id
_entity_poly.type
_entity_poly.pdbx_seq_one_letter_code
_entity_poly.pdbx_strand_id
1 'polypeptide(L)'
;MSYRIDESVISNFLTNHTRALRLSAFPLDPLSRQCPICRDLYHAQDPAYLHPLLPADTHEYPVQVRDRGPCNHILGRRCIERHVRAGQPWSHACPLCREEWFPAPNSARTEIVSTLDNVLGALERLEMRDEVARQEVENMEQALETIREMLYSQRWI
;
A
#
# COMPACT_ATOMS: atom_id res chain seq x y z
N MET A 1 -15.21 -4.32 -10.40
CA MET A 1 -14.67 -4.22 -9.02
C MET A 1 -13.45 -3.32 -9.04
N SER A 2 -13.43 -2.26 -8.24
CA SER A 2 -12.32 -1.28 -8.25
C SER A 2 -11.30 -1.71 -7.20
N TYR A 3 -10.09 -2.10 -7.62
CA TYR A 3 -8.98 -2.47 -6.73
C TYR A 3 -8.33 -1.21 -6.13
N ARG A 4 -9.12 -0.39 -5.43
CA ARG A 4 -8.62 0.85 -4.83
C ARG A 4 -7.78 0.51 -3.61
N ILE A 5 -6.51 0.86 -3.68
CA ILE A 5 -5.61 0.86 -2.54
C ILE A 5 -5.92 2.13 -1.73
N ASP A 6 -6.03 1.98 -0.42
CA ASP A 6 -6.35 3.09 0.48
C ASP A 6 -5.29 4.20 0.43
N GLU A 7 -5.72 5.45 0.49
CA GLU A 7 -4.83 6.61 0.40
C GLU A 7 -3.77 6.63 1.52
N SER A 8 -4.14 6.20 2.72
CA SER A 8 -3.21 6.09 3.85
C SER A 8 -2.10 5.07 3.58
N VAL A 9 -2.43 3.96 2.90
CA VAL A 9 -1.47 2.94 2.48
C VAL A 9 -0.55 3.47 1.41
N ILE A 10 -1.09 4.16 0.40
CA ILE A 10 -0.30 4.80 -0.66
C ILE A 10 0.66 5.84 -0.06
N SER A 11 0.16 6.72 0.79
CA SER A 11 0.95 7.76 1.46
C SER A 11 2.07 7.16 2.30
N ASN A 12 1.76 6.15 3.13
CA ASN A 12 2.75 5.45 3.94
C ASN A 12 3.79 4.72 3.07
N PHE A 13 3.36 4.04 2.01
CA PHE A 13 4.25 3.35 1.07
C PHE A 13 5.25 4.32 0.44
N LEU A 14 4.74 5.38 -0.17
CA LEU A 14 5.56 6.36 -0.86
C LEU A 14 6.50 7.10 0.13
N THR A 15 6.06 7.37 1.36
CA THR A 15 6.87 8.09 2.37
C THR A 15 7.94 7.22 3.02
N ASN A 16 7.57 6.02 3.45
CA ASN A 16 8.41 5.21 4.34
C ASN A 16 9.09 4.04 3.62
N HIS A 17 8.61 3.65 2.44
CA HIS A 17 9.15 2.51 1.68
C HIS A 17 9.79 2.93 0.37
N THR A 18 10.03 4.23 0.17
CA THR A 18 10.78 4.70 -0.99
C THR A 18 11.93 5.61 -0.57
N ARG A 19 13.07 5.47 -1.26
CA ARG A 19 14.22 6.36 -1.11
C ARG A 19 14.50 7.06 -2.44
N ALA A 20 14.64 8.38 -2.38
CA ALA A 20 15.24 9.14 -3.46
C ALA A 20 16.74 8.85 -3.61
N LEU A 21 17.20 8.65 -4.84
CA LEU A 21 18.60 8.42 -5.16
C LEU A 21 19.24 9.70 -5.70
N ARG A 22 20.55 9.87 -5.41
CA ARG A 22 21.33 10.97 -5.99
C ARG A 22 21.71 10.63 -7.42
N LEU A 23 21.59 11.60 -8.33
CA LEU A 23 22.00 11.42 -9.74
C LEU A 23 23.48 11.01 -9.89
N SER A 24 24.34 11.41 -8.94
CA SER A 24 25.74 11.02 -8.91
C SER A 24 25.99 9.53 -8.67
N ALA A 25 24.98 8.78 -8.19
CA ALA A 25 25.08 7.34 -7.96
C ALA A 25 24.86 6.51 -9.23
N PHE A 26 24.40 7.14 -10.32
CA PHE A 26 24.09 6.44 -11.57
C PHE A 26 25.33 6.33 -12.47
N PRO A 27 25.42 5.25 -13.26
CA PRO A 27 26.37 5.17 -14.36
C PRO A 27 26.30 6.39 -15.28
N LEU A 28 27.39 6.64 -16.00
CA LEU A 28 27.48 7.72 -17.01
C LEU A 28 26.63 7.43 -18.26
N ASP A 29 26.12 6.20 -18.39
CA ASP A 29 25.25 5.80 -19.48
C ASP A 29 23.92 6.61 -19.46
N PRO A 30 23.51 7.23 -20.59
CA PRO A 30 22.28 8.02 -20.67
C PRO A 30 21.00 7.23 -20.38
N LEU A 31 20.95 5.93 -20.73
CA LEU A 31 19.76 5.10 -20.50
C LEU A 31 19.56 4.81 -19.01
N SER A 32 20.66 4.69 -18.27
CA SER A 32 20.66 4.52 -16.82
C SER A 32 20.07 5.73 -16.08
N ARG A 33 19.98 6.90 -16.72
CA ARG A 33 19.41 8.14 -16.17
C ARG A 33 17.98 8.42 -16.62
N GLN A 34 17.32 7.44 -17.22
CA GLN A 34 15.93 7.56 -17.66
C GLN A 34 15.01 6.69 -16.82
N CYS A 35 13.77 7.14 -16.65
CA CYS A 35 12.73 6.30 -16.08
C CYS A 35 12.38 5.17 -17.05
N PRO A 36 12.41 3.90 -16.64
CA PRO A 36 12.06 2.79 -17.54
C PRO A 36 10.56 2.75 -17.90
N ILE A 37 9.72 3.54 -17.23
CA ILE A 37 8.27 3.61 -17.46
C ILE A 37 7.93 4.73 -18.44
N CYS A 38 8.25 5.99 -18.10
CA CYS A 38 7.91 7.14 -18.97
C CYS A 38 9.03 7.55 -19.95
N ARG A 39 10.26 7.05 -19.74
CA ARG A 39 11.48 7.41 -20.50
C ARG A 39 11.97 8.84 -20.31
N ASP A 40 11.38 9.59 -19.39
CA ASP A 40 11.88 10.92 -19.01
C ASP A 40 13.22 10.81 -18.26
N LEU A 41 14.07 11.81 -18.43
CA LEU A 41 15.32 11.93 -17.70
C LEU A 41 15.06 12.23 -16.22
N TYR A 42 15.87 11.63 -15.36
CA TYR A 42 15.85 11.92 -13.94
C TYR A 42 16.50 13.27 -13.62
N HIS A 43 15.83 14.05 -12.78
CA HIS A 43 16.32 15.28 -12.19
C HIS A 43 16.70 15.07 -10.72
N ALA A 44 17.43 16.03 -10.16
CA ALA A 44 17.72 16.04 -8.74
C ALA A 44 16.43 16.23 -7.95
N GLN A 45 16.29 15.53 -6.83
CA GLN A 45 15.17 15.76 -5.92
C GLN A 45 15.25 17.18 -5.35
N ASP A 46 14.13 17.90 -5.39
CA ASP A 46 14.00 19.18 -4.69
C ASP A 46 14.05 18.95 -3.17
N PRO A 47 15.01 19.55 -2.42
CA PRO A 47 15.06 19.45 -0.97
C PRO A 47 13.84 20.02 -0.24
N ALA A 48 13.12 20.96 -0.86
CA ALA A 48 11.91 21.56 -0.30
C ALA A 48 10.67 20.66 -0.46
N TYR A 49 10.78 19.56 -1.21
CA TYR A 49 9.67 18.65 -1.44
C TYR A 49 9.30 17.87 -0.18
N LEU A 50 8.09 18.13 0.34
CA LEU A 50 7.47 17.35 1.41
C LEU A 50 6.64 16.22 0.83
N HIS A 51 7.12 15.00 1.06
CA HIS A 51 6.41 13.77 0.69
C HIS A 51 5.04 13.70 1.43
N PRO A 52 3.91 13.31 0.79
CA PRO A 52 3.72 12.75 -0.56
C PRO A 52 3.25 13.71 -1.66
N LEU A 53 3.18 15.02 -1.41
CA LEU A 53 2.46 15.97 -2.27
C LEU A 53 3.30 16.46 -3.45
N LEU A 54 3.44 15.68 -4.53
CA LEU A 54 4.24 16.08 -5.69
C LEU A 54 3.39 16.87 -6.71
N PRO A 55 3.69 18.17 -6.95
CA PRO A 55 3.01 18.95 -7.98
C PRO A 55 3.15 18.31 -9.37
N ALA A 56 2.11 18.43 -10.19
CA ALA A 56 2.07 17.83 -11.52
C ALA A 56 3.21 18.29 -12.45
N ASP A 57 3.70 19.50 -12.22
CA ASP A 57 4.75 20.15 -13.03
C ASP A 57 6.17 19.85 -12.53
N THR A 58 6.31 19.01 -11.50
CA THR A 58 7.63 18.64 -10.97
C THR A 58 8.31 17.62 -11.87
N HIS A 59 9.59 17.84 -12.13
CA HIS A 59 10.42 16.89 -12.84
C HIS A 59 10.51 15.55 -12.11
N GLU A 60 10.62 14.48 -12.88
CA GLU A 60 10.79 13.12 -12.36
C GLU A 60 12.16 12.99 -11.69
N TYR A 61 12.22 12.41 -10.49
CA TYR A 61 13.48 12.10 -9.81
C TYR A 61 13.55 10.61 -9.47
N PRO A 62 14.75 10.03 -9.35
CA PRO A 62 14.89 8.60 -9.25
C PRO A 62 14.61 8.13 -7.84
N VAL A 63 13.80 7.09 -7.74
CA VAL A 63 13.35 6.50 -6.48
C VAL A 63 13.51 4.99 -6.53
N GLN A 64 13.97 4.43 -5.42
CA GLN A 64 14.09 3.00 -5.19
C GLN A 64 13.17 2.59 -4.05
N VAL A 65 12.39 1.52 -4.25
CA VAL A 65 11.57 0.91 -3.20
C VAL A 65 12.47 0.14 -2.24
N ARG A 66 12.17 0.19 -0.95
CA ARG A 66 12.95 -0.44 0.12
C ARG A 66 12.05 -1.20 1.08
N ASP A 67 12.62 -2.22 1.72
CA ASP A 67 11.98 -3.01 2.77
C ASP A 67 10.68 -3.70 2.32
N ARG A 68 10.54 -3.96 1.01
CA ARG A 68 9.38 -4.57 0.35
C ARG A 68 9.82 -5.61 -0.69
N GLY A 69 10.74 -6.48 -0.30
CA GLY A 69 11.32 -7.54 -1.14
C GLY A 69 12.72 -7.24 -1.70
N PRO A 70 13.31 -8.19 -2.46
CA PRO A 70 14.67 -8.09 -3.00
C PRO A 70 14.80 -7.16 -4.22
N CYS A 71 13.68 -6.58 -4.68
CA CYS A 71 13.64 -5.72 -5.86
C CYS A 71 14.40 -4.41 -5.62
N ASN A 72 15.40 -4.15 -6.48
CA ASN A 72 16.22 -2.94 -6.44
C ASN A 72 15.95 -1.99 -7.62
N HIS A 73 14.83 -2.17 -8.32
CA HIS A 73 14.49 -1.37 -9.49
C HIS A 73 14.33 0.11 -9.15
N ILE A 74 14.91 0.95 -10.00
CA ILE A 74 14.85 2.40 -9.89
C ILE A 74 13.79 2.90 -10.87
N LEU A 75 12.84 3.65 -10.35
CA LEU A 75 11.72 4.20 -11.09
C LEU A 75 11.61 5.69 -10.82
N GLY A 76 10.80 6.36 -11.62
CA GLY A 76 10.39 7.72 -11.36
C GLY A 76 9.39 7.78 -10.20
N ARG A 77 9.55 8.76 -9.31
CA ARG A 77 8.60 9.03 -8.22
C ARG A 77 7.15 9.18 -8.70
N ARG A 78 6.88 9.93 -9.78
CA ARG A 78 5.53 10.11 -10.33
C ARG A 78 5.02 8.82 -10.95
N CYS A 79 5.90 8.09 -11.63
CA CYS A 79 5.56 6.80 -12.21
C CYS A 79 5.17 5.75 -11.15
N ILE A 80 5.91 5.66 -10.03
CA ILE A 80 5.53 4.80 -8.90
C ILE A 80 4.16 5.20 -8.35
N GLU A 81 3.96 6.48 -8.06
CA GLU A 81 2.69 6.96 -7.50
C GLU A 81 1.51 6.73 -8.43
N ARG A 82 1.66 7.04 -9.72
CA ARG A 82 0.64 6.76 -10.72
C ARG A 82 0.33 5.27 -10.80
N HIS A 83 1.34 4.42 -10.73
CA HIS A 83 1.17 2.97 -10.76
C HIS A 83 0.36 2.46 -9.56
N VAL A 84 0.71 2.86 -8.34
CA VAL A 84 -0.03 2.43 -7.13
C VAL A 84 -1.43 3.04 -7.06
N ARG A 85 -1.61 4.29 -7.53
CA ARG A 85 -2.93 4.96 -7.58
C ARG A 85 -3.84 4.46 -8.69
N ALA A 86 -3.29 3.80 -9.72
CA ALA A 86 -4.10 3.30 -10.84
C ALA A 86 -5.13 2.24 -10.41
N GLY A 87 -4.96 1.64 -9.22
CA GLY A 87 -5.90 0.68 -8.64
C GLY A 87 -6.16 -0.49 -9.56
N GLN A 88 -5.13 -0.95 -10.27
CA GLN A 88 -5.16 -2.13 -11.12
C GLN A 88 -4.80 -3.37 -10.30
N PRO A 89 -5.17 -4.58 -10.76
CA PRO A 89 -4.81 -5.81 -10.07
C PRO A 89 -3.31 -5.97 -9.84
N TRP A 90 -2.44 -5.29 -10.58
CA TRP A 90 -0.97 -5.33 -10.45
C TRP A 90 -0.36 -4.05 -9.86
N SER A 91 -1.19 -3.09 -9.43
CA SER A 91 -0.72 -1.82 -8.82
C SER A 91 0.04 -2.01 -7.50
N HIS A 92 -0.05 -3.19 -6.91
CA HIS A 92 0.57 -3.57 -5.65
C HIS A 92 1.96 -4.22 -5.83
N ALA A 93 2.45 -4.32 -7.07
CA ALA A 93 3.72 -4.97 -7.40
C ALA A 93 4.61 -4.09 -8.29
N CYS A 94 5.89 -4.44 -8.36
CA CYS A 94 6.86 -3.75 -9.20
C CYS A 94 6.48 -3.88 -10.69
N PRO A 95 6.40 -2.78 -11.45
CA PRO A 95 6.08 -2.83 -12.88
C PRO A 95 7.16 -3.50 -13.74
N LEU A 96 8.38 -3.69 -13.22
CA LEU A 96 9.48 -4.30 -13.97
C LEU A 96 9.65 -5.80 -13.69
N CYS A 97 9.66 -6.21 -12.42
CA CYS A 97 9.88 -7.61 -12.05
C CYS A 97 8.68 -8.29 -11.40
N ARG A 98 7.57 -7.57 -11.17
CA ARG A 98 6.36 -8.07 -10.51
C ARG A 98 6.56 -8.54 -9.06
N GLU A 99 7.69 -8.18 -8.44
CA GLU A 99 7.89 -8.34 -7.00
C GLU A 99 6.82 -7.58 -6.25
N GLU A 100 6.20 -8.21 -5.27
CA GLU A 100 5.10 -7.61 -4.51
C GLU A 100 5.63 -6.51 -3.59
N TRP A 101 5.05 -5.31 -3.68
CA TRP A 101 5.39 -4.18 -2.80
C TRP A 101 4.53 -4.13 -1.55
N PHE A 102 3.28 -4.56 -1.66
CA PHE A 102 2.37 -4.73 -0.54
C PHE A 102 1.28 -5.73 -0.94
N PRO A 103 0.61 -6.34 0.05
CA PRO A 103 -0.42 -7.33 -0.21
C PRO A 103 -1.44 -6.86 -1.24
N ALA A 104 -1.74 -7.73 -2.20
CA ALA A 104 -2.81 -7.50 -3.16
C ALA A 104 -4.08 -7.08 -2.41
N PRO A 105 -4.76 -5.98 -2.80
CA PRO A 105 -6.05 -5.61 -2.22
C PRO A 105 -7.06 -6.70 -2.58
N ASN A 106 -7.17 -7.69 -1.72
CA ASN A 106 -8.05 -8.82 -1.90
C ASN A 106 -9.44 -8.34 -1.48
N SER A 107 -10.24 -7.86 -2.44
CA SER A 107 -11.53 -7.21 -2.17
C SER A 107 -12.44 -8.08 -1.31
N ALA A 108 -12.41 -9.41 -1.52
CA ALA A 108 -13.14 -10.36 -0.70
C ALA A 108 -12.71 -10.33 0.78
N ARG A 109 -11.42 -10.15 1.06
CA ARG A 109 -10.88 -10.10 2.43
C ARG A 109 -11.20 -8.78 3.12
N THR A 110 -11.10 -7.65 2.40
CA THR A 110 -11.50 -6.33 2.92
C THR A 110 -13.00 -6.28 3.22
N GLU A 111 -13.82 -6.89 2.35
CA GLU A 111 -15.27 -7.01 2.55
C GLU A 111 -15.61 -7.91 3.74
N ILE A 112 -14.90 -9.04 3.90
CA ILE A 112 -15.05 -9.90 5.09
C ILE A 112 -14.69 -9.13 6.36
N VAL A 113 -13.57 -8.43 6.40
CA VAL A 113 -13.16 -7.65 7.59
C VAL A 113 -14.17 -6.55 7.92
N SER A 114 -14.65 -5.81 6.91
CA SER A 114 -15.69 -4.79 7.14
C SER A 114 -17.01 -5.42 7.62
N THR A 115 -17.37 -6.59 7.11
CA THR A 115 -18.55 -7.33 7.57
C THR A 115 -18.40 -7.74 9.03
N LEU A 116 -17.22 -8.23 9.43
CA LEU A 116 -16.91 -8.57 10.83
C LEU A 116 -17.04 -7.35 11.75
N ASP A 117 -16.45 -6.21 11.38
CA ASP A 117 -16.54 -4.98 12.17
C ASP A 117 -17.99 -4.52 12.35
N ASN A 118 -18.81 -4.63 11.30
CA ASN A 118 -20.24 -4.30 11.37
C ASN A 118 -21.03 -5.24 12.28
N VAL A 119 -20.70 -6.54 12.26
CA VAL A 119 -21.33 -7.54 13.13
C VAL A 119 -20.93 -7.31 14.59
N LEU A 120 -19.63 -7.12 14.88
CA LEU A 120 -19.14 -6.80 16.22
C LEU A 120 -19.84 -5.56 16.79
N GLY A 121 -19.87 -4.47 16.03
CA GLY A 121 -20.57 -3.25 16.47
C GLY A 121 -22.09 -3.42 16.59
N ALA A 122 -22.70 -4.40 15.92
CA ALA A 122 -24.12 -4.74 16.11
C ALA A 122 -24.35 -5.57 17.38
N LEU A 123 -23.40 -6.44 17.75
CA LEU A 123 -23.43 -7.22 18.98
C LEU A 123 -23.25 -6.32 20.22
N GLU A 124 -22.33 -5.35 20.18
CA GLU A 124 -22.16 -4.36 21.24
C GLU A 124 -23.44 -3.57 21.56
N ARG A 125 -24.33 -3.39 20.56
CA ARG A 125 -25.59 -2.65 20.70
C ARG A 125 -26.77 -3.50 21.21
N LEU A 126 -26.61 -4.81 21.32
CA LEU A 126 -27.67 -5.69 21.81
C LEU A 126 -27.72 -5.65 23.35
N GLU A 127 -28.80 -5.09 23.89
CA GLU A 127 -29.15 -5.28 25.30
C GLU A 127 -29.85 -6.63 25.47
N MET A 128 -29.11 -7.64 25.93
CA MET A 128 -29.65 -8.96 26.26
C MET A 128 -29.99 -9.06 27.74
N ARG A 129 -31.19 -9.56 28.05
CA ARG A 129 -31.69 -9.76 29.42
C ARG A 129 -31.51 -11.19 29.93
N ASP A 130 -31.11 -12.11 29.05
CA ASP A 130 -30.89 -13.52 29.36
C ASP A 130 -29.38 -13.80 29.41
N GLU A 131 -28.92 -14.37 30.51
CA GLU A 131 -27.50 -14.62 30.79
C GLU A 131 -26.92 -15.68 29.86
N VAL A 132 -27.72 -16.67 29.46
CA VAL A 132 -27.28 -17.70 28.50
C VAL A 132 -27.07 -17.08 27.13
N ALA A 133 -27.99 -16.21 26.71
CA ALA A 133 -27.89 -15.54 25.43
C ALA A 133 -26.76 -14.49 25.40
N ARG A 134 -26.47 -13.87 26.54
CA ARG A 134 -25.30 -12.98 26.71
C ARG A 134 -24.00 -13.75 26.52
N GLN A 135 -23.85 -14.92 27.15
CA GLN A 135 -22.64 -15.73 27.02
C GLN A 135 -22.41 -16.20 25.58
N GLU A 136 -23.46 -16.57 24.85
CA GLU A 136 -23.37 -16.93 23.44
C GLU A 136 -22.94 -15.75 22.55
N VAL A 137 -23.42 -14.55 22.85
CA VAL A 137 -23.00 -13.32 22.14
C VAL A 137 -21.53 -13.00 22.41
N GLU A 138 -21.08 -13.09 23.66
CA GLU A 138 -19.66 -12.88 24.01
C GLU A 138 -18.75 -13.90 23.33
N ASN A 139 -19.14 -15.18 23.28
CA ASN A 139 -18.40 -16.21 22.56
C ASN A 139 -18.30 -15.91 21.06
N MET A 140 -19.38 -15.39 20.47
CA MET A 140 -19.41 -15.03 19.05
C MET A 140 -18.55 -13.80 18.76
N GLU A 141 -18.59 -12.76 19.60
CA GLU A 141 -17.68 -11.61 19.49
C GLU A 141 -16.22 -12.06 19.51
N GLN A 142 -15.84 -12.88 20.48
CA GLN A 142 -14.46 -13.34 20.63
C GLN A 142 -13.98 -14.18 19.43
N ALA A 143 -14.87 -15.01 18.86
CA ALA A 143 -14.57 -15.76 17.64
C ALA A 143 -14.37 -14.83 16.43
N LEU A 144 -15.20 -13.80 16.28
CA LEU A 144 -15.12 -12.83 15.19
C LEU A 144 -13.87 -11.94 15.31
N GLU A 145 -13.51 -11.53 16.53
CA GLU A 145 -12.24 -10.82 16.80
C GLU A 145 -11.04 -11.67 16.43
N THR A 146 -11.03 -12.95 16.79
CA THR A 146 -9.96 -13.88 16.42
C THR A 146 -9.80 -13.98 14.90
N ILE A 147 -10.91 -14.13 14.17
CA ILE A 147 -10.90 -14.17 12.70
C ILE A 147 -10.37 -12.83 12.15
N ARG A 148 -10.81 -11.70 12.69
CA ARG A 148 -10.34 -10.37 12.30
C ARG A 148 -8.82 -10.24 12.49
N GLU A 149 -8.29 -10.66 13.63
CA GLU A 149 -6.85 -10.66 13.89
C GLU A 149 -6.06 -11.59 12.97
N MET A 150 -6.56 -12.81 12.69
CA MET A 150 -5.96 -13.70 11.70
C MET A 150 -5.96 -13.08 10.30
N LEU A 151 -7.02 -12.35 9.96
CA LEU A 151 -7.12 -11.65 8.70
C LEU A 151 -6.13 -10.47 8.61
N TYR A 152 -5.83 -9.80 9.72
CA TYR A 152 -4.86 -8.73 9.80
C TYR A 152 -3.41 -9.18 9.99
N SER A 153 -3.13 -10.31 10.65
CA SER A 153 -1.76 -10.75 10.96
C SER A 153 -1.01 -11.30 9.74
N GLN A 154 -1.72 -11.94 8.81
CA GLN A 154 -1.16 -12.34 7.51
C GLN A 154 -0.91 -11.16 6.55
N ARG A 155 -1.05 -9.91 7.02
CA ARG A 155 -0.72 -8.67 6.27
C ARG A 155 0.79 -8.36 6.29
N TRP A 156 1.57 -9.06 7.13
CA TRP A 156 2.98 -8.73 7.42
C TRP A 156 3.99 -9.88 7.24
N ILE A 157 3.55 -11.05 6.74
CA ILE A 157 4.42 -12.17 6.33
C ILE A 157 4.37 -12.25 4.81
#